data_AF-A0A3L7PJC7-F1
#
_entry.id   AF-A0A3L7PJC7-F1
#
_cell.length_a   1.000
_cell.length_b   1.000
_cell.length_c   1.000
_cell.angle_alpha   90.00
_cell.angle_beta   90.00
_cell.angle_gamma   90.00
#
_symmetry.space_group_name_H-M   'P 1'
#
loop_
_entity.id
_entity.type
_entity.pdbx_description
1 polymer ?
#
loop_
_entity_poly.entity_id
_entity_poly.type
_entity_poly.pdbx_seq_one_letter_code
_entity_poly.pdbx_strand_id
1 'polypeptide(L)'
;MVRDDIAAGGVTDPRVLDSLRTTPRHEFLPAGQRSKAYLDMALPIGAAQTISGPFVVAAMTEQLEPQPADRILEIGTGSGYQAAVLAPLVKTVYSIEIEEELAAKAARTLKRLGYTNVVTKAGDGFQGWPEHAPFDGIIVTCSPEDVPRPLLDQLADGGRMVIPIGERFDQRLVRITRRGDEFVRETLEPTLFVPMTGAAEASRRIQPDGSRPALRNGGFEALIEGTGRPEAWYYGRQCEVVFDGAGQGGRYLRLRNAEPGRPAQIFQGFAIDGTAVEALELHAAIRGSDLLAGRSDEERPCAVLRFLDADRRRSAVAMVGPWMGESEWKRVDERVEVPTWAREASLMVGLAGATGVLDVDEVDVTPIPR
;
A
#
# COMPACT_ATOMS: atom_id res chain seq x y z
N MET A 1 14.15 9.94 0.10
CA MET A 1 13.84 8.51 0.31
C MET A 1 14.17 8.02 1.73
N VAL A 2 15.37 7.48 2.04
CA VAL A 2 15.55 6.77 3.33
C VAL A 2 15.39 7.67 4.56
N ARG A 3 16.08 8.81 4.62
CA ARG A 3 15.96 9.75 5.74
C ARG A 3 14.57 10.40 5.78
N ASP A 4 14.17 10.98 4.64
CA ASP A 4 13.05 11.93 4.58
C ASP A 4 11.67 11.27 4.49
N ASP A 5 11.58 10.04 3.97
CA ASP A 5 10.30 9.37 3.72
C ASP A 5 10.16 8.12 4.60
N ILE A 6 11.21 7.30 4.68
CA ILE A 6 11.16 6.03 5.42
C ILE A 6 11.36 6.24 6.92
N ALA A 7 12.49 6.84 7.31
CA ALA A 7 12.80 7.06 8.73
C ALA A 7 11.86 8.10 9.36
N ALA A 8 11.63 9.22 8.66
CA ALA A 8 10.66 10.22 9.12
C ALA A 8 9.21 9.69 9.16
N GLY A 9 8.91 8.63 8.39
CA GLY A 9 7.62 7.94 8.42
C GLY A 9 7.46 6.95 9.57
N GLY A 10 8.50 6.71 10.37
CA GLY A 10 8.43 5.89 11.58
C GLY A 10 9.23 4.59 11.57
N VAL A 11 9.95 4.26 10.49
CA VAL A 11 10.87 3.11 10.50
C VAL A 11 12.16 3.49 11.22
N THR A 12 12.52 2.74 12.25
CA THR A 12 13.61 3.07 13.18
C THR A 12 14.75 2.06 13.23
N ASP A 13 14.56 0.80 12.81
CA ASP A 13 15.63 -0.22 12.81
C ASP A 13 16.77 0.21 11.86
N PRO A 14 17.98 0.50 12.39
CA PRO A 14 19.09 0.98 11.58
C PRO A 14 19.56 -0.04 10.54
N ARG A 15 19.38 -1.34 10.78
CA ARG A 15 19.73 -2.42 9.84
C ARG A 15 18.79 -2.41 8.63
N VAL A 16 17.49 -2.24 8.88
CA VAL A 16 16.47 -2.12 7.82
C VAL A 16 16.70 -0.87 6.98
N LEU A 17 16.95 0.27 7.64
CA LEU A 17 17.26 1.53 6.96
C LEU A 17 18.52 1.40 6.10
N ASP A 18 19.56 0.71 6.58
CA ASP A 18 20.79 0.50 5.82
C ASP A 18 20.62 -0.42 4.62
N SER A 19 19.85 -1.50 4.77
CA SER A 19 19.48 -2.38 3.66
C SER A 19 18.75 -1.61 2.54
N LEU A 20 17.84 -0.69 2.90
CA LEU A 20 17.16 0.17 1.91
C LEU A 20 18.10 1.17 1.24
N ARG A 21 19.12 1.68 1.93
CA ARG A 21 20.12 2.59 1.32
C ARG A 21 20.97 1.88 0.28
N THR A 22 21.37 0.63 0.58
CA THR A 22 22.33 -0.12 -0.22
C THR A 22 21.68 -0.94 -1.34
N THR A 23 20.38 -1.22 -1.25
CA THR A 23 19.64 -1.93 -2.31
C THR A 23 19.23 -0.97 -3.45
N PRO A 24 19.77 -1.13 -4.68
CA PRO A 24 19.52 -0.20 -5.78
C PRO A 24 18.13 -0.41 -6.41
N ARG A 25 17.08 0.16 -5.80
CA ARG A 25 15.67 -0.02 -6.22
C ARG A 25 15.40 0.15 -7.72
N HIS A 26 16.11 1.06 -8.39
CA HIS A 26 15.97 1.29 -9.85
C HIS A 26 16.36 0.08 -10.71
N GLU A 27 17.18 -0.84 -10.19
CA GLU A 27 17.58 -2.06 -10.88
C GLU A 27 16.46 -3.10 -10.96
N PHE A 28 15.44 -2.97 -10.08
CA PHE A 28 14.27 -3.84 -10.01
C PHE A 28 13.09 -3.30 -10.83
N LEU A 29 13.28 -2.19 -11.55
CA LEU A 29 12.24 -1.50 -12.33
C LEU A 29 12.46 -1.59 -13.84
N PRO A 30 11.37 -1.65 -14.64
CA PRO A 30 11.44 -1.38 -16.08
C PRO A 30 12.06 -0.02 -16.37
N ALA A 31 12.75 0.13 -17.52
CA ALA A 31 13.50 1.34 -17.87
C ALA A 31 12.66 2.63 -17.76
N GLY A 32 11.42 2.62 -18.25
CA GLY A 32 10.52 3.78 -18.21
C GLY A 32 10.07 4.22 -16.80
N GLN A 33 10.29 3.41 -15.77
CA GLN A 33 9.92 3.72 -14.38
C GLN A 33 11.12 4.15 -13.52
N ARG A 34 12.36 4.02 -14.02
CA ARG A 34 13.57 4.22 -13.21
C ARG A 34 13.72 5.64 -12.65
N SER A 35 13.28 6.66 -13.37
CA SER A 35 13.29 8.06 -12.90
C SER A 35 12.43 8.26 -11.65
N LYS A 36 11.44 7.39 -11.41
CA LYS A 36 10.52 7.42 -10.27
C LYS A 36 10.92 6.45 -9.15
N ALA A 37 12.01 5.71 -9.32
CA ALA A 37 12.37 4.57 -8.47
C ALA A 37 12.45 4.89 -6.97
N TYR A 38 12.81 6.13 -6.63
CA TYR A 38 13.06 6.57 -5.26
C TYR A 38 11.96 7.47 -4.68
N LEU A 39 10.82 7.58 -5.38
CA LEU A 39 9.60 8.16 -4.82
C LEU A 39 8.93 7.15 -3.90
N ASP A 40 8.29 7.61 -2.82
CA ASP A 40 7.53 6.73 -1.92
C ASP A 40 6.18 6.31 -2.52
N MET A 41 6.23 5.46 -3.56
CA MET A 41 5.05 4.99 -4.27
C MET A 41 5.23 3.61 -4.88
N ALA A 42 4.11 2.92 -5.09
CA ALA A 42 4.09 1.72 -5.90
C ALA A 42 4.26 2.05 -7.39
N LEU A 43 4.97 1.19 -8.13
CA LEU A 43 5.24 1.37 -9.55
C LEU A 43 4.96 0.07 -10.33
N PRO A 44 4.43 0.14 -11.57
CA PRO A 44 4.12 -1.06 -12.35
C PRO A 44 5.40 -1.78 -12.81
N ILE A 45 5.39 -3.11 -12.72
CA ILE A 45 6.53 -3.98 -13.10
C ILE A 45 6.22 -4.95 -14.25
N GLY A 46 4.98 -4.95 -14.74
CA GLY A 46 4.45 -5.89 -15.74
C GLY A 46 3.44 -6.86 -15.12
N ALA A 47 2.74 -7.64 -15.94
CA ALA A 47 1.78 -8.67 -15.52
C ALA A 47 0.72 -8.20 -14.48
N ALA A 48 0.23 -6.97 -14.63
CA ALA A 48 -0.68 -6.29 -13.67
C ALA A 48 -0.13 -6.14 -12.23
N GLN A 49 1.17 -6.42 -12.02
CA GLN A 49 1.85 -6.33 -10.73
C GLN A 49 2.56 -4.98 -10.53
N THR A 50 2.80 -4.67 -9.26
CA THR A 50 3.54 -3.48 -8.82
C THR A 50 4.67 -3.84 -7.87
N ILE A 51 5.78 -3.10 -7.94
CA ILE A 51 6.72 -3.03 -6.82
C ILE A 51 6.14 -2.11 -5.74
N SER A 52 6.02 -2.59 -4.49
CA SER A 52 5.50 -1.82 -3.36
C SER A 52 6.34 -0.60 -3.04
N GLY A 53 5.76 0.45 -2.48
CA GLY A 53 6.48 1.66 -2.07
C GLY A 53 7.66 1.35 -1.10
N PRO A 54 8.79 2.08 -1.19
CA PRO A 54 9.92 1.90 -0.29
C PRO A 54 9.56 1.93 1.19
N PHE A 55 8.65 2.82 1.64
CA PHE A 55 8.20 2.83 3.03
C PHE A 55 7.52 1.52 3.41
N VAL A 56 6.60 1.03 2.59
CA VAL A 56 5.85 -0.21 2.88
C VAL A 56 6.80 -1.40 2.98
N VAL A 57 7.77 -1.49 2.07
CA VAL A 57 8.82 -2.52 2.11
C VAL A 57 9.62 -2.43 3.43
N ALA A 58 10.04 -1.23 3.83
CA ALA A 58 10.79 -1.03 5.05
C ALA A 58 9.95 -1.35 6.31
N ALA A 59 8.71 -0.84 6.37
CA ALA A 59 7.79 -1.05 7.49
C ALA A 59 7.48 -2.54 7.67
N MET A 60 7.12 -3.26 6.61
CA MET A 60 6.90 -4.71 6.69
C MET A 60 8.15 -5.46 7.13
N THR A 61 9.33 -5.05 6.64
CA THR A 61 10.61 -5.67 7.02
C THR A 61 10.93 -5.42 8.49
N GLU A 62 10.68 -4.23 9.03
CA GLU A 62 10.86 -3.93 10.45
C GLU A 62 9.90 -4.75 11.33
N GLN A 63 8.63 -4.88 10.93
CA GLN A 63 7.62 -5.63 11.66
C GLN A 63 7.87 -7.15 11.67
N LEU A 64 8.61 -7.65 10.68
CA LEU A 64 9.09 -9.03 10.63
C LEU A 64 10.19 -9.30 11.67
N GLU A 65 10.88 -8.26 12.15
CA GLU A 65 11.98 -8.31 13.12
C GLU A 65 13.12 -9.30 12.74
N PRO A 66 13.66 -9.24 11.51
CA PRO A 66 14.60 -10.23 11.00
C PRO A 66 15.91 -10.28 11.80
N GLN A 67 16.43 -11.49 11.98
CA GLN A 67 17.70 -11.79 12.61
C GLN A 67 18.69 -12.45 11.63
N PRO A 68 20.02 -12.26 11.83
CA PRO A 68 21.03 -12.77 10.91
C PRO A 68 21.02 -14.29 10.68
N ALA A 69 20.46 -15.07 11.60
CA ALA A 69 20.37 -16.52 11.49
C ALA A 69 19.10 -17.01 10.76
N ASP A 70 18.14 -16.10 10.52
CA ASP A 70 16.78 -16.46 10.10
C ASP A 70 16.74 -17.00 8.68
N ARG A 71 15.78 -17.90 8.46
CA ARG A 71 15.33 -18.36 7.15
C ARG A 71 13.95 -17.76 6.89
N ILE A 72 13.88 -16.85 5.94
CA ILE A 72 12.65 -16.12 5.61
C ILE A 72 12.00 -16.70 4.36
N LEU A 73 10.68 -16.88 4.38
CA LEU A 73 9.87 -17.14 3.18
C LEU A 73 9.17 -15.84 2.75
N GLU A 74 9.42 -15.41 1.51
CA GLU A 74 8.70 -14.35 0.83
C GLU A 74 7.69 -14.96 -0.16
N ILE A 75 6.44 -14.52 -0.07
CA ILE A 75 5.39 -14.87 -1.03
C ILE A 75 5.07 -13.65 -1.90
N GLY A 76 5.33 -13.76 -3.20
CA GLY A 76 5.22 -12.69 -4.18
C GLY A 76 6.58 -12.05 -4.47
N THR A 77 7.50 -12.79 -5.11
CA THR A 77 8.82 -12.23 -5.49
C THR A 77 8.68 -10.94 -6.30
N GLY A 78 7.73 -10.90 -7.25
CA GLY A 78 7.47 -9.79 -8.14
C GLY A 78 8.72 -9.33 -8.87
N SER A 79 9.25 -8.16 -8.45
CA SER A 79 10.50 -7.63 -9.01
C SER A 79 11.77 -8.25 -8.42
N GLY A 80 11.69 -8.81 -7.20
CA GLY A 80 12.81 -9.26 -6.38
C GLY A 80 13.32 -8.21 -5.37
N TYR A 81 12.74 -7.00 -5.32
CA TYR A 81 13.24 -5.92 -4.46
C TYR A 81 13.10 -6.22 -2.97
N GLN A 82 11.96 -6.75 -2.52
CA GLN A 82 11.76 -7.08 -1.10
C GLN A 82 12.68 -8.24 -0.66
N ALA A 83 12.83 -9.27 -1.49
CA ALA A 83 13.88 -10.29 -1.32
C ALA A 83 15.29 -9.69 -1.16
N ALA A 84 15.65 -8.73 -2.02
CA ALA A 84 16.96 -8.05 -1.98
C ALA A 84 17.16 -7.23 -0.70
N VAL A 85 16.09 -6.62 -0.19
CA VAL A 85 16.09 -5.90 1.09
C VAL A 85 16.25 -6.83 2.29
N LEU A 86 15.67 -8.03 2.23
CA LEU A 86 15.81 -9.02 3.30
C LEU A 86 17.17 -9.70 3.30
N ALA A 87 17.75 -9.91 2.12
CA ALA A 87 18.99 -10.64 1.92
C ALA A 87 20.15 -10.27 2.87
N PRO A 88 20.51 -8.98 3.09
CA PRO A 88 21.60 -8.62 4.01
C PRO A 88 21.24 -8.76 5.50
N LEU A 89 19.97 -9.00 5.84
CA LEU A 89 19.47 -9.03 7.22
C LEU A 89 19.39 -10.45 7.79
N VAL A 90 19.42 -11.48 6.94
CA VAL A 90 19.10 -12.86 7.32
C VAL A 90 20.04 -13.88 6.68
N LYS A 91 19.95 -15.13 7.13
CA LYS A 91 20.78 -16.23 6.60
C LYS A 91 20.36 -16.60 5.18
N THR A 92 19.05 -16.75 4.94
CA THR A 92 18.53 -17.16 3.62
C THR A 92 17.13 -16.61 3.41
N VAL A 93 16.87 -16.12 2.20
CA VAL A 93 15.54 -15.74 1.73
C VAL A 93 15.08 -16.75 0.69
N TYR A 94 13.95 -17.40 0.93
CA TYR A 94 13.24 -18.22 -0.05
C TYR A 94 12.08 -17.39 -0.59
N SER A 95 11.97 -17.23 -1.91
CA SER A 95 10.98 -16.35 -2.51
C SER A 95 10.21 -17.06 -3.61
N ILE A 96 8.88 -17.01 -3.54
CA ILE A 96 7.98 -17.67 -4.49
C ILE A 96 7.22 -16.63 -5.31
N GLU A 97 7.16 -16.85 -6.62
CA GLU A 97 6.36 -16.05 -7.55
C GLU A 97 5.54 -16.96 -8.45
N ILE A 98 4.27 -16.65 -8.63
CA ILE A 98 3.35 -17.45 -9.45
C ILE A 98 3.49 -17.13 -10.94
N GLU A 99 3.83 -15.89 -11.28
CA GLU A 99 4.08 -15.44 -12.66
C GLU A 99 5.50 -15.83 -13.11
N GLU A 100 5.61 -16.85 -13.95
CA GLU A 100 6.90 -17.42 -14.37
C GLU A 100 7.87 -16.39 -14.99
N GLU A 101 7.36 -15.43 -15.78
CA GLU A 101 8.20 -14.40 -16.39
C GLU A 101 8.79 -13.47 -15.33
N LEU A 102 7.99 -13.08 -14.33
CA LEU A 102 8.45 -12.26 -13.21
C LEU A 102 9.45 -13.02 -12.35
N ALA A 103 9.16 -14.29 -12.03
CA ALA A 103 10.07 -15.16 -11.28
C ALA A 103 11.45 -15.24 -11.96
N ALA A 104 11.47 -15.51 -13.26
CA ALA A 104 12.70 -15.61 -14.04
C ALA A 104 13.44 -14.26 -14.12
N LYS A 105 12.72 -13.15 -14.26
CA LYS A 105 13.30 -11.79 -14.29
C LYS A 105 13.89 -11.40 -12.94
N ALA A 106 13.20 -11.67 -11.83
CA ALA A 106 13.68 -11.42 -10.48
C ALA A 106 14.95 -12.24 -10.19
N ALA A 107 14.95 -13.53 -10.51
CA ALA A 107 16.10 -14.41 -10.36
C ALA A 107 17.35 -13.88 -11.11
N ARG A 108 17.18 -13.44 -12.37
CA ARG A 108 18.27 -12.84 -13.16
C ARG A 108 18.78 -11.54 -12.54
N THR A 109 17.88 -10.68 -12.09
CA THR A 109 18.24 -9.39 -11.46
C THR A 109 19.01 -9.61 -10.16
N LEU A 110 18.48 -10.46 -9.26
CA LEU A 110 19.12 -10.81 -7.99
C LEU A 110 20.52 -11.40 -8.19
N LYS A 111 20.66 -12.34 -9.13
CA LYS A 111 21.95 -12.93 -9.49
C LYS A 111 22.94 -11.90 -10.03
N ARG A 112 22.49 -11.04 -10.95
CA ARG A 112 23.31 -9.98 -11.55
C ARG A 112 23.79 -8.96 -10.52
N LEU A 113 22.98 -8.68 -9.50
CA LEU A 113 23.33 -7.76 -8.41
C LEU A 113 24.12 -8.43 -7.27
N GLY A 114 24.37 -9.74 -7.34
CA GLY A 114 25.22 -10.45 -6.38
C GLY A 114 24.52 -10.95 -5.11
N TYR A 115 23.19 -11.01 -5.09
CA TYR A 115 22.45 -11.60 -3.98
C TYR A 115 22.58 -13.13 -4.03
N THR A 116 23.44 -13.69 -3.18
CA THR A 116 23.80 -15.12 -3.19
C THR A 116 23.01 -15.99 -2.22
N ASN A 117 22.32 -15.37 -1.25
CA ASN A 117 21.50 -16.05 -0.25
C ASN A 117 19.98 -15.93 -0.51
N VAL A 118 19.59 -15.62 -1.76
CA VAL A 118 18.18 -15.58 -2.19
C VAL A 118 17.91 -16.74 -3.13
N VAL A 119 16.99 -17.61 -2.76
CA VAL A 119 16.53 -18.76 -3.54
C VAL A 119 15.13 -18.46 -4.06
N THR A 120 14.97 -18.43 -5.38
CA THR A 120 13.69 -18.13 -6.04
C THR A 120 13.07 -19.38 -6.63
N LYS A 121 11.74 -19.46 -6.66
CA LYS A 121 10.97 -20.53 -7.31
C LYS A 121 9.72 -19.96 -7.97
N ALA A 122 9.39 -20.48 -9.15
CA ALA A 122 8.08 -20.28 -9.74
C ALA A 122 7.06 -21.26 -9.11
N GLY A 123 5.92 -20.77 -8.63
CA GLY A 123 4.87 -21.62 -8.06
C GLY A 123 3.79 -20.85 -7.29
N ASP A 124 2.76 -21.58 -6.87
CA ASP A 124 1.68 -21.02 -6.05
C ASP A 124 2.15 -20.81 -4.60
N GLY A 125 2.32 -19.54 -4.23
CA GLY A 125 2.74 -19.14 -2.89
C GLY A 125 1.73 -19.44 -1.79
N PHE A 126 0.46 -19.73 -2.11
CA PHE A 126 -0.55 -20.17 -1.14
C PHE A 126 -0.13 -21.45 -0.40
N GLN A 127 0.62 -22.33 -1.08
CA GLN A 127 1.11 -23.59 -0.53
C GLN A 127 2.40 -23.44 0.30
N GLY A 128 3.03 -22.26 0.30
CA GLY A 128 4.35 -22.05 0.86
C GLY A 128 5.43 -22.90 0.20
N TRP A 129 6.45 -23.27 0.97
CA TRP A 129 7.56 -24.10 0.53
C TRP A 129 7.91 -25.21 1.56
N PRO A 130 7.10 -26.28 1.63
CA PRO A 130 7.24 -27.32 2.64
C PRO A 130 8.63 -27.96 2.72
N GLU A 131 9.33 -28.09 1.59
CA GLU A 131 10.68 -28.68 1.51
C GLU A 131 11.75 -27.85 2.24
N HIS A 132 11.45 -26.60 2.57
CA HIS A 132 12.36 -25.70 3.29
C HIS A 132 11.81 -25.25 4.64
N ALA A 133 10.57 -25.61 4.99
CA ALA A 133 10.01 -25.33 6.31
C ALA A 133 10.80 -26.03 7.43
N PRO A 134 10.72 -25.52 8.68
CA PRO A 134 10.02 -24.30 9.08
C PRO A 134 10.82 -23.02 8.76
N PHE A 135 10.13 -21.89 8.75
CA PHE A 135 10.70 -20.55 8.53
C PHE A 135 10.62 -19.70 9.79
N ASP A 136 11.69 -18.98 10.10
CA ASP A 136 11.75 -18.06 11.24
C ASP A 136 10.90 -16.81 10.99
N GLY A 137 10.68 -16.47 9.72
CA GLY A 137 9.70 -15.46 9.34
C GLY A 137 9.09 -15.69 7.97
N ILE A 138 7.87 -15.20 7.79
CA ILE A 138 7.13 -15.25 6.51
C ILE A 138 6.64 -13.84 6.19
N ILE A 139 6.94 -13.35 4.99
CA ILE A 139 6.44 -12.07 4.50
C ILE A 139 5.63 -12.29 3.23
N VAL A 140 4.42 -11.75 3.19
CA VAL A 140 3.51 -11.94 2.05
C VAL A 140 3.24 -10.58 1.43
N THR A 141 3.60 -10.41 0.15
CA THR A 141 3.54 -9.13 -0.58
C THR A 141 2.35 -9.08 -1.56
N CYS A 142 1.35 -9.93 -1.34
CA CYS A 142 0.07 -9.97 -2.01
C CYS A 142 -1.02 -10.32 -1.00
N SER A 143 -2.28 -9.94 -1.25
CA SER A 143 -3.37 -10.08 -0.27
C SER A 143 -4.31 -11.25 -0.59
N PRO A 144 -4.32 -12.32 0.21
CA PRO A 144 -5.44 -13.25 0.28
C PRO A 144 -6.58 -12.66 1.13
N GLU A 145 -7.79 -13.24 1.04
CA GLU A 145 -8.92 -12.85 1.89
C GLU A 145 -8.67 -13.21 3.37
N ASP A 146 -8.19 -14.43 3.61
CA ASP A 146 -7.85 -14.97 4.93
C ASP A 146 -6.42 -15.52 4.91
N VAL A 147 -5.81 -15.67 6.09
CA VAL A 147 -4.45 -16.21 6.23
C VAL A 147 -4.38 -17.66 5.72
N PRO A 148 -3.52 -17.99 4.72
CA PRO A 148 -3.38 -19.35 4.23
C PRO A 148 -2.87 -20.29 5.32
N ARG A 149 -3.63 -21.37 5.59
CA ARG A 149 -3.24 -22.38 6.59
C ARG A 149 -1.87 -23.01 6.32
N PRO A 150 -1.47 -23.35 5.08
CA PRO A 150 -0.15 -23.89 4.80
C PRO A 150 1.00 -22.98 5.24
N LEU A 151 0.82 -21.66 5.21
CA LEU A 151 1.84 -20.70 5.66
C LEU A 151 1.95 -20.69 7.19
N LEU A 152 0.82 -20.79 7.92
CA LEU A 152 0.84 -20.91 9.38
C LEU A 152 1.54 -22.19 9.84
N ASP A 153 1.28 -23.31 9.17
CA ASP A 153 1.87 -24.61 9.51
C ASP A 153 3.40 -24.65 9.25
N GLN A 154 3.90 -23.79 8.35
CA GLN A 154 5.33 -23.66 8.01
C GLN A 154 6.07 -22.60 8.83
N LEU A 155 5.39 -21.83 9.67
CA LEU A 155 6.01 -20.84 10.55
C LEU A 155 6.66 -21.54 11.75
N ALA A 156 7.94 -21.28 12.02
CA ALA A 156 8.64 -21.82 13.18
C ALA A 156 8.01 -21.32 14.50
N ASP A 157 8.23 -22.06 15.61
CA ASP A 157 7.85 -21.57 16.93
C ASP A 157 8.65 -20.30 17.27
N GLY A 158 7.97 -19.28 17.80
CA GLY A 158 8.52 -17.93 17.96
C GLY A 158 8.68 -17.14 16.65
N GLY A 159 8.41 -17.74 15.50
CA GLY A 159 8.48 -17.09 14.20
C GLY A 159 7.36 -16.07 13.99
N ARG A 160 7.61 -15.11 13.08
CA ARG A 160 6.68 -14.02 12.76
C ARG A 160 6.24 -14.04 11.30
N MET A 161 4.96 -13.79 11.05
CA MET A 161 4.42 -13.57 9.72
C MET A 161 3.89 -12.14 9.59
N VAL A 162 4.25 -11.45 8.51
CA VAL A 162 3.67 -10.17 8.11
C VAL A 162 2.91 -10.36 6.81
N ILE A 163 1.59 -10.16 6.85
CA ILE A 163 0.68 -10.49 5.74
C ILE A 163 -0.45 -9.47 5.63
N PRO A 164 -0.75 -8.94 4.44
CA PRO A 164 -1.97 -8.19 4.19
C PRO A 164 -3.15 -9.17 4.00
N ILE A 165 -4.22 -9.03 4.78
CA ILE A 165 -5.43 -9.85 4.64
C ILE A 165 -6.68 -8.98 4.53
N GLY A 166 -7.70 -9.47 3.85
CA GLY A 166 -9.02 -8.85 3.80
C GLY A 166 -9.66 -8.86 2.41
N GLU A 167 -10.79 -8.15 2.32
CA GLU A 167 -11.48 -7.94 1.05
C GLU A 167 -10.62 -7.08 0.12
N ARG A 168 -10.87 -7.15 -1.19
CA ARG A 168 -9.99 -6.57 -2.23
C ARG A 168 -9.57 -5.13 -1.95
N PHE A 169 -10.50 -4.31 -1.46
CA PHE A 169 -10.30 -2.89 -1.18
C PHE A 169 -10.50 -2.54 0.29
N ASP A 170 -10.49 -3.53 1.19
CA ASP A 170 -10.49 -3.38 2.64
C ASP A 170 -9.53 -4.40 3.24
N GLN A 171 -8.24 -4.09 3.15
CA GLN A 171 -7.17 -4.96 3.64
C GLN A 171 -6.49 -4.32 4.84
N ARG A 172 -5.98 -5.18 5.72
CA ARG A 172 -5.20 -4.80 6.89
C ARG A 172 -3.88 -5.58 6.86
N LEU A 173 -2.79 -4.88 7.13
CA LEU A 173 -1.51 -5.52 7.41
C LEU A 173 -1.56 -6.10 8.81
N VAL A 174 -1.32 -7.40 8.92
CA VAL A 174 -1.37 -8.14 10.18
C VAL A 174 0.00 -8.76 10.47
N ARG A 175 0.42 -8.67 11.72
CA ARG A 175 1.51 -9.47 12.28
C ARG A 175 0.95 -10.68 13.00
N ILE A 176 1.50 -11.85 12.74
CA ILE A 176 1.15 -13.10 13.41
C ILE A 176 2.40 -13.66 14.03
N THR A 177 2.37 -13.93 15.34
CA THR A 177 3.48 -14.56 16.06
C THR A 177 3.05 -15.94 16.53
N ARG A 178 3.82 -16.96 16.18
CA ARG A 178 3.59 -18.32 16.69
C ARG A 178 4.09 -18.45 18.13
N ARG A 179 3.26 -19.04 19.00
CA ARG A 179 3.58 -19.37 20.40
C ARG A 179 3.12 -20.79 20.69
N GLY A 180 3.98 -21.77 20.46
CA GLY A 180 3.64 -23.19 20.51
C GLY A 180 2.58 -23.53 19.46
N ASP A 181 1.38 -23.89 19.93
CA ASP A 181 0.22 -24.23 19.09
C ASP A 181 -0.69 -23.02 18.81
N GLU A 182 -0.41 -21.87 19.42
CA GLU A 182 -1.20 -20.65 19.26
C GLU A 182 -0.58 -19.69 18.24
N PHE A 183 -1.46 -18.91 17.59
CA PHE A 183 -1.08 -17.85 16.66
C PHE A 183 -1.68 -16.53 17.15
N VAL A 184 -0.83 -15.68 17.72
CA VAL A 184 -1.23 -14.36 18.23
C VAL A 184 -1.24 -13.38 17.06
N ARG A 185 -2.40 -12.76 16.79
CA ARG A 185 -2.58 -11.82 15.69
C ARG A 185 -2.63 -10.38 16.21
N GLU A 186 -1.97 -9.48 15.50
CA GLU A 186 -1.97 -8.05 15.76
C GLU A 186 -2.19 -7.28 14.46
N THR A 187 -3.16 -6.36 14.46
CA THR A 187 -3.45 -5.52 13.30
C THR A 187 -2.54 -4.29 13.34
N LEU A 188 -1.79 -4.06 12.27
CA LEU A 188 -0.76 -3.00 12.22
C LEU A 188 -1.27 -1.73 11.53
N GLU A 189 -1.77 -1.85 10.30
CA GLU A 189 -2.19 -0.70 9.50
C GLU A 189 -3.17 -1.10 8.40
N PRO A 190 -4.04 -0.18 7.92
CA PRO A 190 -4.79 -0.42 6.70
C PRO A 190 -3.82 -0.44 5.51
N THR A 191 -4.07 -1.29 4.53
CA THR A 191 -3.20 -1.41 3.35
C THR A 191 -3.95 -1.80 2.08
N LEU A 192 -3.29 -1.73 0.93
CA LEU A 192 -3.85 -2.14 -0.37
C LEU A 192 -2.79 -2.79 -1.24
N PHE A 193 -2.69 -4.11 -1.16
CA PHE A 193 -1.84 -4.93 -2.01
C PHE A 193 -2.60 -5.51 -3.19
N VAL A 194 -1.83 -5.90 -4.22
CA VAL A 194 -2.32 -6.80 -5.29
C VAL A 194 -2.87 -8.08 -4.68
N PRO A 195 -3.91 -8.69 -5.28
CA PRO A 195 -4.45 -9.95 -4.77
C PRO A 195 -3.43 -11.08 -4.88
N MET A 196 -3.47 -12.02 -3.93
CA MET A 196 -2.84 -13.32 -4.10
C MET A 196 -3.66 -14.12 -5.14
N THR A 197 -3.08 -14.44 -6.29
CA THR A 197 -3.74 -15.23 -7.33
C THR A 197 -3.64 -16.72 -7.06
N GLY A 198 -4.13 -17.57 -7.97
CA GLY A 198 -4.11 -19.03 -7.80
C GLY A 198 -5.17 -19.50 -6.80
N ALA A 199 -4.80 -20.42 -5.90
CA ALA A 199 -5.74 -21.02 -4.95
C ALA A 199 -6.42 -19.99 -4.02
N ALA A 200 -5.73 -18.90 -3.69
CA ALA A 200 -6.27 -17.84 -2.84
C ALA A 200 -7.39 -17.05 -3.51
N GLU A 201 -7.27 -16.74 -4.79
CA GLU A 201 -8.30 -15.97 -5.50
C GLU A 201 -9.52 -16.85 -5.79
N ALA A 202 -9.30 -18.15 -6.07
CA ALA A 202 -10.38 -19.11 -6.27
C ALA A 202 -11.24 -19.33 -5.01
N SER A 203 -10.68 -19.09 -3.81
CA SER A 203 -11.40 -19.23 -2.53
C SER A 203 -12.00 -17.93 -2.01
N ARG A 204 -11.84 -16.81 -2.74
CA ARG A 204 -12.39 -15.50 -2.35
C ARG A 204 -13.93 -15.55 -2.34
N ARG A 205 -14.52 -15.26 -1.18
CA ARG A 205 -15.98 -15.27 -0.94
C ARG A 205 -16.63 -13.97 -1.41
N ILE A 206 -15.97 -12.84 -1.15
CA ILE A 206 -16.52 -11.51 -1.42
C ILE A 206 -15.83 -10.92 -2.65
N GLN A 207 -16.60 -10.77 -3.72
CA GLN A 207 -16.16 -10.13 -4.96
C GLN A 207 -16.52 -8.65 -4.94
N PRO A 208 -15.65 -7.76 -5.41
CA PRO A 208 -15.97 -6.34 -5.49
C PRO A 208 -17.14 -6.07 -6.45
N ASP A 209 -18.08 -5.22 -6.05
CA ASP A 209 -19.18 -4.75 -6.90
C ASP A 209 -18.86 -3.36 -7.46
N GLY A 210 -18.33 -3.34 -8.68
CA GLY A 210 -18.01 -2.08 -9.38
C GLY A 210 -19.23 -1.25 -9.78
N SER A 211 -20.43 -1.82 -9.78
CA SER A 211 -21.66 -1.06 -10.10
C SER A 211 -22.10 -0.15 -8.95
N ARG A 212 -21.57 -0.40 -7.73
CA ARG A 212 -21.89 0.34 -6.51
C ARG A 212 -20.61 0.77 -5.79
N PRO A 213 -19.77 1.62 -6.41
CA PRO A 213 -18.56 2.12 -5.77
C PRO A 213 -18.94 2.87 -4.49
N ALA A 214 -18.14 2.68 -3.44
CA ALA A 214 -18.33 3.35 -2.17
C ALA A 214 -16.98 3.53 -1.49
N LEU A 215 -16.85 4.62 -0.73
CA LEU A 215 -15.78 4.79 0.26
C LEU A 215 -16.28 4.28 1.62
N ARG A 216 -15.32 3.99 2.48
CA ARG A 216 -15.53 3.58 3.87
C ARG A 216 -14.84 4.57 4.78
N ASN A 217 -15.43 4.78 5.95
CA ASN A 217 -14.85 5.57 7.02
C ASN A 217 -14.47 7.01 6.58
N GLY A 218 -15.31 7.64 5.76
CA GLY A 218 -15.09 9.00 5.23
C GLY A 218 -14.98 10.10 6.28
N GLY A 219 -15.60 9.91 7.44
CA GLY A 219 -15.49 10.80 8.61
C GLY A 219 -14.39 10.42 9.60
N PHE A 220 -13.56 9.41 9.28
CA PHE A 220 -12.39 9.02 10.11
C PHE A 220 -12.72 8.62 11.56
N GLU A 221 -13.95 8.15 11.81
CA GLU A 221 -14.46 7.78 13.13
C GLU A 221 -14.00 6.39 13.60
N ALA A 222 -13.71 5.48 12.67
CA ALA A 222 -13.14 4.18 12.99
C ALA A 222 -11.60 4.23 12.95
N LEU A 223 -10.95 3.79 14.02
CA LEU A 223 -9.48 3.69 14.12
C LEU A 223 -9.07 2.25 14.41
N ILE A 224 -7.90 1.86 13.90
CA ILE A 224 -7.24 0.63 14.34
C ILE A 224 -6.77 0.85 15.78
N GLU A 225 -7.25 0.00 16.67
CA GLU A 225 -6.95 0.01 18.10
C GLU A 225 -5.43 0.05 18.35
N GLY A 226 -4.99 0.93 19.25
CA GLY A 226 -3.58 1.08 19.62
C GLY A 226 -2.69 1.83 18.63
N THR A 227 -3.17 2.13 17.41
CA THR A 227 -2.33 2.77 16.36
C THR A 227 -2.71 4.22 16.07
N GLY A 228 -3.95 4.62 16.37
CA GLY A 228 -4.50 5.93 16.01
C GLY A 228 -4.73 6.13 14.50
N ARG A 229 -4.55 5.08 13.69
CA ARG A 229 -4.72 5.14 12.22
C ARG A 229 -6.19 4.92 11.82
N PRO A 230 -6.72 5.68 10.86
CA PRO A 230 -8.09 5.49 10.39
C PRO A 230 -8.24 4.17 9.64
N GLU A 231 -9.27 3.38 9.96
CA GLU A 231 -9.58 2.15 9.21
C GLU A 231 -9.89 2.46 7.73
N ALA A 232 -9.63 1.51 6.82
CA ALA A 232 -9.85 1.58 5.36
C ALA A 232 -9.03 2.64 4.58
N TRP A 233 -8.22 3.46 5.26
CA TRP A 233 -7.43 4.51 4.63
C TRP A 233 -5.93 4.19 4.67
N TYR A 234 -5.35 4.04 3.48
CA TYR A 234 -4.03 3.44 3.24
C TYR A 234 -2.93 4.48 3.12
N TYR A 235 -1.72 4.07 3.52
CA TYR A 235 -0.47 4.76 3.21
C TYR A 235 -0.44 6.25 3.60
N GLY A 236 -1.09 6.59 4.73
CA GLY A 236 -1.08 7.92 5.29
C GLY A 236 0.34 8.46 5.50
N ARG A 237 0.59 9.70 5.04
CA ARG A 237 1.85 10.43 5.24
C ARG A 237 1.56 11.80 5.80
N GLN A 238 2.32 12.16 6.84
CA GLN A 238 2.19 13.44 7.54
C GLN A 238 0.74 13.78 7.87
N CYS A 239 -0.01 12.77 8.31
CA CYS A 239 -1.41 12.89 8.65
C CYS A 239 -1.71 12.28 10.02
N GLU A 240 -2.68 12.86 10.70
CA GLU A 240 -3.18 12.42 12.01
C GLU A 240 -4.71 12.55 12.04
N VAL A 241 -5.37 11.70 12.82
CA VAL A 241 -6.80 11.88 13.11
C VAL A 241 -6.92 12.75 14.36
N VAL A 242 -7.60 13.87 14.24
CA VAL A 242 -7.77 14.85 15.32
C VAL A 242 -9.15 14.68 15.96
N PHE A 243 -9.20 14.82 17.27
CA PHE A 243 -10.42 14.77 18.08
C PHE A 243 -10.89 16.20 18.36
N ASP A 244 -12.19 16.44 18.21
CA ASP A 244 -12.87 17.74 18.39
C ASP A 244 -12.58 18.81 17.32
N GLY A 245 -13.64 19.49 16.89
CA GLY A 245 -13.58 20.53 15.84
C GLY A 245 -13.71 20.02 14.41
N ALA A 246 -14.27 18.81 14.26
CA ALA A 246 -14.69 18.21 12.99
C ALA A 246 -15.78 19.04 12.30
N GLY A 247 -15.93 18.86 10.98
CA GLY A 247 -17.04 19.45 10.22
C GLY A 247 -18.36 18.83 10.67
N GLN A 248 -18.35 17.50 10.88
CA GLN A 248 -19.42 16.72 11.48
C GLN A 248 -18.84 15.54 12.27
N GLY A 249 -19.55 15.05 13.29
CA GLY A 249 -19.03 13.97 14.14
C GLY A 249 -18.00 14.47 15.16
N GLY A 250 -17.09 13.58 15.57
CA GLY A 250 -16.09 13.84 16.61
C GLY A 250 -14.66 13.89 16.10
N ARG A 251 -14.40 13.48 14.85
CA ARG A 251 -13.05 13.34 14.29
C ARG A 251 -12.94 13.87 12.87
N TYR A 252 -11.71 14.22 12.48
CA TYR A 252 -11.36 14.54 11.10
C TYR A 252 -9.91 14.18 10.82
N LEU A 253 -9.55 14.08 9.55
CA LEU A 253 -8.18 13.87 9.12
C LEU A 253 -7.47 15.23 8.96
N ARG A 254 -6.31 15.37 9.57
CA ARG A 254 -5.42 16.51 9.37
C ARG A 254 -4.18 16.06 8.61
N LEU A 255 -3.82 16.80 7.56
CA LEU A 255 -2.57 16.64 6.82
C LEU A 255 -1.74 17.92 6.95
N ARG A 256 -0.45 17.77 7.25
CA ARG A 256 0.49 18.89 7.39
C ARG A 256 1.72 18.67 6.54
N ASN A 257 2.15 19.68 5.81
CA ASN A 257 3.44 19.66 5.14
C ASN A 257 4.09 21.04 5.18
N ALA A 258 5.33 21.09 5.66
CA ALA A 258 6.11 22.32 5.70
C ALA A 258 7.16 22.41 4.58
N GLU A 259 7.39 21.31 3.84
CA GLU A 259 8.43 21.25 2.83
C GLU A 259 7.83 20.93 1.45
N PRO A 260 7.93 21.84 0.46
CA PRO A 260 7.43 21.58 -0.89
C PRO A 260 8.01 20.29 -1.47
N GLY A 261 7.19 19.52 -2.17
CA GLY A 261 7.56 18.24 -2.78
C GLY A 261 7.52 17.02 -1.85
N ARG A 262 7.36 17.19 -0.53
CA ARG A 262 7.15 16.03 0.38
C ARG A 262 5.69 15.58 0.37
N PRO A 263 5.42 14.25 0.40
CA PRO A 263 4.06 13.76 0.40
C PRO A 263 3.38 14.01 1.75
N ALA A 264 2.18 14.57 1.74
CA ALA A 264 1.23 14.55 2.85
C ALA A 264 -0.12 14.17 2.28
N GLN A 265 -0.52 12.91 2.42
CA GLN A 265 -1.62 12.32 1.68
C GLN A 265 -2.08 11.02 2.33
N ILE A 266 -3.29 10.58 1.99
CA ILE A 266 -3.84 9.27 2.33
C ILE A 266 -4.66 8.73 1.15
N PHE A 267 -4.82 7.41 1.06
CA PHE A 267 -5.48 6.76 -0.08
C PHE A 267 -6.64 5.86 0.34
N GLN A 268 -7.61 5.69 -0.54
CA GLN A 268 -8.57 4.59 -0.46
C GLN A 268 -8.85 4.05 -1.88
N GLY A 269 -8.82 2.74 -2.04
CA GLY A 269 -9.17 2.07 -3.29
C GLY A 269 -10.62 1.59 -3.27
N PHE A 270 -11.23 1.43 -4.43
CA PHE A 270 -12.56 0.82 -4.59
C PHE A 270 -12.75 0.28 -6.01
N ALA A 271 -13.67 -0.68 -6.17
CA ALA A 271 -14.07 -1.16 -7.48
C ALA A 271 -14.94 -0.13 -8.19
N ILE A 272 -14.87 -0.08 -9.51
CA ILE A 272 -15.80 0.70 -10.32
C ILE A 272 -16.05 0.00 -11.65
N ASP A 273 -17.28 -0.01 -12.15
CA ASP A 273 -17.59 -0.45 -13.50
C ASP A 273 -17.99 0.75 -14.34
N GLY A 274 -17.05 1.28 -15.13
CA GLY A 274 -17.33 2.42 -16.00
C GLY A 274 -18.38 2.16 -17.08
N THR A 275 -18.79 0.92 -17.32
CA THR A 275 -19.93 0.63 -18.21
C THR A 275 -21.27 0.81 -17.53
N ALA A 276 -21.32 0.76 -16.20
CA ALA A 276 -22.51 0.95 -15.38
C ALA A 276 -22.57 2.34 -14.71
N VAL A 277 -21.40 2.94 -14.44
CA VAL A 277 -21.26 4.24 -13.75
C VAL A 277 -20.76 5.29 -14.74
N GLU A 278 -21.53 6.37 -14.94
CA GLU A 278 -21.17 7.49 -15.81
C GLU A 278 -20.21 8.46 -15.13
N ALA A 279 -20.49 8.80 -13.87
CA ALA A 279 -19.72 9.76 -13.10
C ALA A 279 -19.75 9.40 -11.60
N LEU A 280 -18.82 9.98 -10.83
CA LEU A 280 -18.85 10.01 -9.38
C LEU A 280 -19.09 11.44 -8.93
N GLU A 281 -20.00 11.66 -7.98
CA GLU A 281 -20.03 12.88 -7.19
C GLU A 281 -19.12 12.68 -5.98
N LEU A 282 -18.01 13.42 -5.92
CA LEU A 282 -17.12 13.45 -4.77
C LEU A 282 -17.63 14.50 -3.79
N HIS A 283 -17.88 14.08 -2.55
CA HIS A 283 -18.27 14.94 -1.44
C HIS A 283 -17.13 14.98 -0.41
N ALA A 284 -16.81 16.15 0.10
CA ALA A 284 -15.90 16.32 1.24
C ALA A 284 -16.16 17.64 1.97
N ALA A 285 -15.95 17.66 3.27
CA ALA A 285 -15.74 18.90 4.02
C ALA A 285 -14.23 19.15 4.13
N ILE A 286 -13.80 20.38 3.85
CA ILE A 286 -12.38 20.75 3.96
C ILE A 286 -12.20 22.08 4.70
N ARG A 287 -11.08 22.20 5.39
CA ARG A 287 -10.59 23.46 5.99
C ARG A 287 -9.10 23.58 5.71
N GLY A 288 -8.67 24.77 5.31
CA GLY A 288 -7.29 25.02 4.91
C GLY A 288 -6.65 26.14 5.71
N SER A 289 -5.41 25.96 6.13
CA SER A 289 -4.56 27.01 6.72
C SER A 289 -3.21 27.06 6.01
N ASP A 290 -2.82 28.25 5.57
CA ASP A 290 -1.59 28.53 4.82
C ASP A 290 -1.35 27.55 3.64
N LEU A 291 -2.42 27.17 2.93
CA LEU A 291 -2.32 26.25 1.79
C LEU A 291 -1.67 26.94 0.58
N LEU A 292 -0.45 26.51 0.26
CA LEU A 292 0.38 27.07 -0.81
C LEU A 292 0.86 25.99 -1.76
N ALA A 293 0.94 26.31 -3.05
CA ALA A 293 1.41 25.39 -4.08
C ALA A 293 2.88 25.02 -3.85
N GLY A 294 3.24 23.82 -4.29
CA GLY A 294 4.61 23.31 -4.22
C GLY A 294 5.49 23.81 -5.36
N ARG A 295 6.44 22.98 -5.76
CA ARG A 295 7.50 23.33 -6.73
C ARG A 295 7.04 23.30 -8.18
N SER A 296 5.91 22.63 -8.44
CA SER A 296 5.34 22.44 -9.77
C SER A 296 3.82 22.62 -9.76
N ASP A 297 3.23 22.77 -10.94
CA ASP A 297 1.78 22.92 -11.07
C ASP A 297 0.99 21.69 -10.61
N GLU A 298 1.62 20.52 -10.54
CA GLU A 298 1.02 19.28 -10.04
C GLU A 298 1.00 19.21 -8.52
N GLU A 299 1.84 20.01 -7.83
CA GLU A 299 1.97 19.99 -6.37
C GLU A 299 0.97 20.95 -5.73
N ARG A 300 -0.30 20.55 -5.65
CA ARG A 300 -1.39 21.37 -5.09
C ARG A 300 -2.29 20.58 -4.15
N PRO A 301 -2.85 21.20 -3.09
CA PRO A 301 -3.80 20.52 -2.22
C PRO A 301 -5.06 20.14 -2.99
N CYS A 302 -5.41 18.86 -2.98
CA CYS A 302 -6.50 18.33 -3.79
C CYS A 302 -6.97 16.95 -3.32
N ALA A 303 -8.08 16.53 -3.90
CA ALA A 303 -8.40 15.11 -4.04
C ALA A 303 -8.04 14.66 -5.46
N VAL A 304 -7.47 13.47 -5.60
CA VAL A 304 -7.10 12.86 -6.88
C VAL A 304 -7.79 11.53 -7.04
N LEU A 305 -8.67 11.43 -8.02
CA LEU A 305 -9.28 10.18 -8.46
C LEU A 305 -8.45 9.60 -9.61
N ARG A 306 -7.93 8.40 -9.42
CA ARG A 306 -7.25 7.62 -10.45
C ARG A 306 -8.12 6.46 -10.86
N PHE A 307 -8.33 6.30 -12.16
CA PHE A 307 -9.03 5.17 -12.76
C PHE A 307 -8.05 4.24 -13.45
N LEU A 308 -8.26 2.93 -13.34
CA LEU A 308 -7.44 1.88 -13.93
C LEU A 308 -8.33 0.88 -14.68
N ASP A 309 -7.85 0.34 -15.80
CA ASP A 309 -8.45 -0.84 -16.43
C ASP A 309 -8.10 -2.12 -15.66
N ALA A 310 -8.72 -3.25 -16.02
CA ALA A 310 -8.53 -4.54 -15.34
C ALA A 310 -7.07 -5.00 -15.33
N ASP A 311 -6.32 -4.70 -16.40
CA ASP A 311 -4.91 -5.07 -16.53
C ASP A 311 -3.94 -4.02 -15.94
N ARG A 312 -4.46 -2.90 -15.44
CA ARG A 312 -3.70 -1.72 -14.97
C ARG A 312 -2.70 -1.18 -15.99
N ARG A 313 -3.03 -1.29 -17.28
CA ARG A 313 -2.25 -0.78 -18.41
C ARG A 313 -2.70 0.61 -18.81
N ARG A 314 -4.01 0.88 -18.70
CA ARG A 314 -4.60 2.18 -18.97
C ARG A 314 -4.91 2.88 -17.65
N SER A 315 -4.58 4.16 -17.57
CA SER A 315 -4.93 4.99 -16.43
C SER A 315 -5.43 6.37 -16.85
N ALA A 316 -6.35 6.92 -16.08
CA ALA A 316 -6.79 8.31 -16.16
C ALA A 316 -6.78 8.91 -14.76
N VAL A 317 -6.64 10.23 -14.69
CA VAL A 317 -6.62 10.97 -13.42
C VAL A 317 -7.55 12.16 -13.55
N ALA A 318 -8.37 12.37 -12.54
CA ALA A 318 -9.15 13.56 -12.32
C ALA A 318 -8.73 14.19 -10.99
N MET A 319 -8.64 15.52 -10.97
CA MET A 319 -8.25 16.27 -9.78
C MET A 319 -9.42 17.17 -9.37
N VAL A 320 -9.74 17.15 -8.08
CA VAL A 320 -10.72 18.04 -7.45
C VAL A 320 -9.95 19.03 -6.57
N GLY A 321 -10.08 20.31 -6.88
CA GLY A 321 -9.25 21.40 -6.36
C GLY A 321 -8.68 22.27 -7.49
N PRO A 322 -7.58 23.01 -7.26
CA PRO A 322 -6.79 23.03 -6.04
C PRO A 322 -7.50 23.80 -4.91
N TRP A 323 -7.25 23.39 -3.68
CA TRP A 323 -7.68 24.11 -2.49
C TRP A 323 -6.52 24.97 -1.98
N MET A 324 -6.71 26.29 -1.94
CA MET A 324 -5.63 27.24 -1.72
C MET A 324 -6.01 28.27 -0.67
N GLY A 325 -4.99 28.79 0.03
CA GLY A 325 -5.14 29.85 1.03
C GLY A 325 -5.82 29.41 2.32
N GLU A 326 -6.27 30.41 3.07
CA GLU A 326 -7.03 30.26 4.31
C GLU A 326 -8.50 30.00 4.01
N SER A 327 -9.12 29.08 4.75
CA SER A 327 -10.55 28.85 4.72
C SER A 327 -11.05 28.21 5.99
N GLU A 328 -12.24 28.62 6.44
CA GLU A 328 -13.06 27.83 7.38
C GLU A 328 -13.58 26.55 6.72
N TRP A 329 -14.19 25.66 7.51
CA TRP A 329 -14.86 24.47 6.98
C TRP A 329 -15.83 24.84 5.86
N LYS A 330 -15.60 24.26 4.68
CA LYS A 330 -16.46 24.41 3.51
C LYS A 330 -16.70 23.06 2.86
N ARG A 331 -17.87 22.92 2.27
CA ARG A 331 -18.26 21.72 1.52
C ARG A 331 -17.72 21.79 0.10
N VAL A 332 -17.25 20.66 -0.41
CA VAL A 332 -16.82 20.43 -1.79
C VAL A 332 -17.71 19.32 -2.34
N ASP A 333 -18.42 19.61 -3.41
CA ASP A 333 -19.24 18.66 -4.15
C ASP A 333 -18.85 18.79 -5.63
N GLU A 334 -18.13 17.80 -6.16
CA GLU A 334 -17.55 17.88 -7.51
C GLU A 334 -17.83 16.61 -8.30
N ARG A 335 -18.32 16.79 -9.52
CA ARG A 335 -18.63 15.69 -10.43
C ARG A 335 -17.39 15.29 -11.23
N VAL A 336 -17.06 14.01 -11.21
CA VAL A 336 -15.92 13.44 -11.91
C VAL A 336 -16.39 12.35 -12.88
N GLU A 337 -16.14 12.57 -14.16
CA GLU A 337 -16.51 11.62 -15.21
C GLU A 337 -15.72 10.31 -15.09
N VAL A 338 -16.42 9.18 -15.22
CA VAL A 338 -15.86 7.84 -15.12
C VAL A 338 -15.61 7.30 -16.54
N PRO A 339 -14.36 6.97 -16.89
CA PRO A 339 -14.08 6.36 -18.18
C PRO A 339 -14.74 4.99 -18.30
N THR A 340 -15.35 4.69 -19.45
CA THR A 340 -16.13 3.44 -19.65
C THR A 340 -15.34 2.14 -19.47
N TRP A 341 -14.02 2.21 -19.66
CA TRP A 341 -13.08 1.10 -19.48
C TRP A 341 -12.58 0.93 -18.04
N ALA A 342 -12.92 1.84 -17.13
CA ALA A 342 -12.47 1.79 -15.74
C ALA A 342 -13.04 0.56 -15.02
N ARG A 343 -12.18 -0.15 -14.29
CA ARG A 343 -12.50 -1.33 -13.49
C ARG A 343 -12.08 -1.19 -12.01
N GLU A 344 -11.09 -0.35 -11.76
CA GLU A 344 -10.64 0.00 -10.42
C GLU A 344 -10.48 1.51 -10.33
N ALA A 345 -10.71 2.06 -9.13
CA ALA A 345 -10.43 3.44 -8.83
C ALA A 345 -9.70 3.56 -7.48
N SER A 346 -8.94 4.64 -7.33
CA SER A 346 -8.39 5.05 -6.05
C SER A 346 -8.57 6.55 -5.85
N LEU A 347 -9.00 6.93 -4.66
CA LEU A 347 -8.99 8.30 -4.19
C LEU A 347 -7.73 8.54 -3.36
N MET A 348 -6.99 9.59 -3.69
CA MET A 348 -6.00 10.21 -2.80
C MET A 348 -6.56 11.53 -2.31
N VAL A 349 -6.40 11.83 -1.03
CA VAL A 349 -6.66 13.18 -0.51
C VAL A 349 -5.42 13.69 0.21
N GLY A 350 -5.02 14.93 -0.06
CA GLY A 350 -3.89 15.53 0.63
C GLY A 350 -3.35 16.80 0.00
N LEU A 351 -2.11 17.09 0.35
CA LEU A 351 -1.36 18.26 -0.14
C LEU A 351 -0.64 17.98 -1.47
N ALA A 352 -0.46 16.71 -1.86
CA ALA A 352 0.19 16.31 -3.12
C ALA A 352 1.56 16.99 -3.39
N GLY A 353 2.33 17.33 -2.34
CA GLY A 353 3.60 18.07 -2.44
C GLY A 353 3.50 19.57 -2.16
N ALA A 354 2.29 20.11 -2.06
CA ALA A 354 2.02 21.44 -1.55
C ALA A 354 2.34 21.57 -0.05
N THR A 355 2.34 22.80 0.46
CA THR A 355 2.57 23.09 1.89
C THR A 355 1.34 23.69 2.55
N GLY A 356 1.32 23.64 3.89
CA GLY A 356 0.25 24.16 4.74
C GLY A 356 -0.39 23.06 5.59
N VAL A 357 -1.61 23.33 6.05
CA VAL A 357 -2.45 22.41 6.81
C VAL A 357 -3.77 22.24 6.08
N LEU A 358 -4.09 20.99 5.74
CA LEU A 358 -5.37 20.62 5.17
C LEU A 358 -6.09 19.70 6.15
N ASP A 359 -7.23 20.14 6.63
CA ASP A 359 -8.17 19.33 7.38
C ASP A 359 -9.27 18.84 6.44
N VAL A 360 -9.63 17.57 6.55
CA VAL A 360 -10.58 16.88 5.68
C VAL A 360 -11.51 16.02 6.53
N ASP A 361 -12.79 16.06 6.21
CA ASP A 361 -13.84 15.29 6.86
C ASP A 361 -14.92 14.91 5.83
N GLU A 362 -15.83 14.01 6.20
CA GLU A 362 -16.99 13.60 5.38
C GLU A 362 -16.65 13.19 3.93
N VAL A 363 -15.53 12.48 3.72
CA VAL A 363 -15.10 12.11 2.35
C VAL A 363 -15.93 10.94 1.83
N ASP A 364 -16.73 11.18 0.80
CA ASP A 364 -17.59 10.16 0.20
C ASP A 364 -17.68 10.27 -1.33
N VAL A 365 -18.11 9.19 -1.99
CA VAL A 365 -18.41 9.18 -3.42
C VAL A 365 -19.79 8.59 -3.68
N THR A 366 -20.60 9.32 -4.46
CA THR A 366 -21.91 8.84 -4.91
C THR A 366 -21.84 8.46 -6.39
N PRO A 367 -22.15 7.21 -6.80
CA PRO A 367 -22.20 6.84 -8.20
C PRO A 367 -23.40 7.45 -8.92
N ILE A 368 -23.16 8.03 -10.10
CA ILE A 368 -24.19 8.39 -11.06
C ILE A 368 -24.27 7.28 -12.12
N PRO A 369 -25.39 6.55 -12.19
CA PRO A 369 -25.54 5.46 -13.15
C PRO A 369 -25.57 6.01 -14.59
N ARG A 370 -25.12 5.18 -15.52
CA ARG A 370 -25.12 5.48 -16.96
C ARG A 370 -26.47 5.18 -17.62
#